data_AF-M9NZV5-F1
#
_entry.id   AF-M9NZV5-F1
#
_cell.length_a   1.000
_cell.length_b   1.000
_cell.length_c   1.000
_cell.angle_alpha   90.00
_cell.angle_beta   90.00
_cell.angle_gamma   90.00
#
_symmetry.space_group_name_H-M   'P 1'
#
loop_
_entity.id
_entity.type
_entity.pdbx_description
1 polymer ?
#
loop_
_entity_poly.entity_id
_entity_poly.type
_entity_poly.pdbx_seq_one_letter_code
_entity_poly.pdbx_strand_id
1 'polypeptide(L)'
;TMGLNAGHSWADAPIIGHLWEHVLAMDPVKLGYSEEGHCHGEPHPNLPGPQRLQWDIPAECQEVIHSSLKVAESLADDVDSHIIPSNDFGKGLIKKCRTSPDAFIQIALQLAHYRDKGKFCLTYEASMTRLFREGRTETVRSCTMEICAFVRSMIRDETTEERLKLLKQAADKHQNMYRLAMTGRGIDRHLFCLYVVSKYLGEDSAFLKEVLSEPWRLSTSQTPLQQLELFDLVKHPEYVSSGGGFGPVADDGYGVSYIIVGENLINFHISSKHSSPETDSHRFGTNIRQAMMDILDLFQLDKKTK
;
A
#
# COMPACT_ATOMS: atom_id res chain seq x y z
N THR A 1 13.23 -7.96 16.37
CA THR A 1 12.32 -7.32 15.41
C THR A 1 12.64 -5.85 15.35
N MET A 2 12.87 -5.30 14.15
CA MET A 2 13.08 -3.87 13.94
C MET A 2 11.97 -3.35 13.03
N GLY A 3 11.51 -2.13 13.27
CA GLY A 3 10.47 -1.50 12.49
C GLY A 3 10.41 -0.01 12.80
N LEU A 4 9.56 0.70 12.07
CA LEU A 4 9.35 2.14 12.25
C LEU A 4 7.86 2.45 12.15
N ASN A 5 7.42 3.44 12.93
CA ASN A 5 6.15 4.12 12.73
C ASN A 5 6.43 5.55 12.28
N ALA A 6 5.72 6.02 11.27
CA ALA A 6 5.90 7.36 10.72
C ALA A 6 4.61 8.17 10.83
N GLY A 7 4.71 9.38 11.40
CA GLY A 7 3.63 10.36 11.32
C GLY A 7 3.42 10.79 9.86
N HIS A 8 2.26 10.49 9.28
CA HIS A 8 2.03 10.64 7.83
C HIS A 8 1.87 12.11 7.36
N SER A 9 1.76 13.06 8.30
CA SER A 9 1.55 14.48 8.00
C SER A 9 2.73 15.09 7.21
N TRP A 10 3.96 14.67 7.48
CA TRP A 10 5.16 15.27 6.89
C TRP A 10 5.75 14.47 5.71
N ALA A 11 5.49 13.17 5.61
CA ALA A 11 6.05 12.31 4.57
C ALA A 11 5.05 11.26 4.06
N ASP A 12 5.23 10.87 2.79
CA ASP A 12 4.55 9.73 2.16
C ASP A 12 5.47 8.50 2.14
N ALA A 13 4.86 7.33 1.88
CA ALA A 13 5.53 6.03 1.92
C ALA A 13 6.88 5.95 1.18
N PRO A 14 7.09 6.53 -0.02
CA PRO A 14 8.40 6.45 -0.70
C PRO A 14 9.54 7.15 0.05
N ILE A 15 9.25 8.22 0.81
CA ILE A 15 10.28 8.93 1.58
C ILE A 15 10.73 8.08 2.78
N ILE A 16 9.75 7.47 3.46
CA ILE A 16 9.99 6.58 4.59
C ILE A 16 10.66 5.28 4.13
N GLY A 17 10.21 4.73 2.99
CA GLY A 17 10.81 3.56 2.36
C GLY A 17 12.27 3.80 2.01
N HIS A 18 12.59 4.95 1.41
CA HIS A 18 13.98 5.34 1.12
C HIS A 18 14.84 5.46 2.39
N LEU A 19 14.33 6.13 3.43
CA LEU A 19 15.03 6.20 4.71
C LEU A 19 15.31 4.81 5.29
N TRP A 20 14.30 3.94 5.25
CA TRP A 20 14.40 2.58 5.78
C TRP A 20 15.40 1.71 5.01
N GLU A 21 15.33 1.73 3.67
CA GLU A 21 16.29 1.03 2.82
C GLU A 21 17.72 1.51 3.08
N HIS A 22 17.92 2.82 3.25
CA HIS A 22 19.23 3.38 3.55
C HIS A 22 19.75 2.91 4.91
N VAL A 23 18.93 2.91 5.96
CA VAL A 23 19.33 2.42 7.30
C VAL A 23 19.68 0.94 7.25
N LEU A 24 18.85 0.12 6.61
CA LEU A 24 19.10 -1.32 6.47
C LEU A 24 20.37 -1.64 5.68
N ALA A 25 20.74 -0.80 4.71
CA ALA A 25 21.98 -0.97 3.97
C ALA A 25 23.20 -0.46 4.76
N MET A 26 23.11 0.74 5.33
CA MET A 26 24.25 1.39 5.95
C MET A 26 24.64 0.73 7.27
N ASP A 27 23.66 0.43 8.11
CA ASP A 27 23.91 0.06 9.49
C ASP A 27 24.62 -1.31 9.61
N PRO A 28 24.04 -2.43 9.15
CA PRO A 28 24.72 -3.72 9.24
C PRO A 28 25.81 -3.95 8.18
N VAL A 29 25.70 -3.38 6.98
CA VAL A 29 26.62 -3.72 5.85
C VAL A 29 27.79 -2.74 5.73
N LYS A 30 27.58 -1.44 5.98
CA LYS A 30 28.63 -0.42 5.80
C LYS A 30 29.31 -0.02 7.11
N LEU A 31 28.52 0.23 8.16
CA LEU A 31 29.02 0.61 9.47
C LEU A 31 29.43 -0.62 10.26
N GLY A 32 28.60 -1.67 10.25
CA GLY A 32 28.91 -2.96 10.85
C GLY A 32 29.02 -2.92 12.37
N TYR A 33 29.22 -4.10 12.94
CA TYR A 33 29.33 -4.30 14.38
C TYR A 33 30.45 -5.31 14.66
N SER A 34 31.11 -5.18 15.82
CA SER A 34 32.05 -6.19 16.33
C SER A 34 31.34 -7.51 16.64
N GLU A 35 32.10 -8.58 16.86
CA GLU A 35 31.54 -9.88 17.28
C GLU A 35 30.75 -9.80 18.59
N GLU A 36 31.03 -8.79 19.42
CA GLU A 36 30.33 -8.50 20.69
C GLU A 36 29.08 -7.63 20.48
N GLY A 37 28.80 -7.19 19.25
CA GLY A 37 27.65 -6.36 18.90
C GLY A 37 27.85 -4.85 19.10
N HIS A 38 29.10 -4.38 19.25
CA HIS A 38 29.41 -2.96 19.40
C HIS A 38 29.67 -2.29 18.05
N CYS A 39 29.30 -1.01 17.90
CA CYS A 39 29.71 -0.23 16.74
C CYS A 39 31.24 -0.20 16.63
N HIS A 40 31.76 -0.23 15.41
CA HIS A 40 33.21 -0.07 15.19
C HIS A 40 33.68 1.34 15.58
N GLY A 41 34.85 1.41 16.23
CA GLY A 41 35.48 2.64 16.69
C GLY A 41 35.65 2.69 18.20
N GLU A 42 36.34 3.73 18.68
CA GLU A 42 36.60 3.94 20.11
C GLU A 42 35.59 4.95 20.67
N PRO A 43 34.82 4.60 21.72
CA PRO A 43 33.95 5.56 22.40
C PRO A 43 34.77 6.73 22.95
N HIS A 44 34.26 7.95 22.77
CA HIS A 44 34.91 9.10 23.37
C HIS A 44 34.85 9.00 24.91
N PRO A 45 35.97 9.15 25.64
CA PRO A 45 36.06 8.75 27.05
C PRO A 45 35.16 9.56 27.99
N ASN A 46 34.72 10.75 27.55
CA ASN A 46 33.89 11.67 28.31
C ASN A 46 32.47 11.83 27.74
N LEU A 47 31.90 10.80 27.09
CA LEU A 47 30.51 10.87 26.64
C LEU A 47 29.56 10.88 27.85
N PRO A 48 28.66 11.88 27.97
CA PRO A 48 27.64 11.84 28.99
C PRO A 48 26.70 10.65 28.74
N GLY A 49 26.27 9.98 29.81
CA GLY A 49 25.27 8.93 29.71
C GLY A 49 23.91 9.46 29.25
N PRO A 50 22.99 8.57 28.82
CA PRO A 50 21.63 8.96 28.45
C PRO A 50 20.92 9.72 29.58
N GLN A 51 20.27 10.84 29.23
CA GLN A 51 19.50 11.63 30.19
C GLN A 51 18.05 11.15 30.25
N ARG A 52 17.60 10.79 31.45
CA ARG A 52 16.20 10.43 31.68
C ARG A 52 15.32 11.69 31.65
N LEU A 53 14.33 11.72 30.76
CA LEU A 53 13.28 12.74 30.76
C LEU A 53 12.33 12.49 31.96
N GLN A 54 12.08 13.53 32.75
CA GLN A 54 11.22 13.50 33.93
C GLN A 54 9.94 14.31 33.68
N TRP A 55 8.82 13.81 34.19
CA TRP A 55 7.51 14.40 34.02
C TRP A 55 6.76 14.37 35.35
N ASP A 56 6.13 15.48 35.73
CA ASP A 56 5.16 15.51 36.81
C ASP A 56 3.81 15.03 36.27
N ILE A 57 3.22 14.00 36.90
CA ILE A 57 1.99 13.36 36.43
C ILE A 57 0.88 13.57 37.47
N PRO A 58 0.21 14.74 37.45
CA PRO A 58 -0.88 15.06 38.39
C PRO A 58 -2.12 14.20 38.11
N ALA A 59 -3.10 14.20 39.03
CA ALA A 59 -4.28 13.35 38.96
C ALA A 59 -5.07 13.54 37.64
N GLU A 60 -5.22 14.77 37.18
CA GLU A 60 -5.90 15.10 35.92
C GLU A 60 -5.19 14.49 34.70
N CYS A 61 -3.86 14.42 34.74
CA CYS A 61 -3.07 13.77 33.69
C CYS A 61 -3.26 12.24 33.72
N GLN A 62 -3.33 11.64 34.91
CA GLN A 62 -3.58 10.20 35.07
C GLN A 62 -4.95 9.80 34.51
N GLU A 63 -5.98 10.64 34.71
CA GLU A 63 -7.31 10.44 34.11
C GLU A 63 -7.25 10.45 32.58
N VAL A 64 -6.53 11.41 31.98
CA VAL A 64 -6.33 11.47 30.52
C VAL A 64 -5.56 10.26 30.01
N ILE A 65 -4.53 9.79 30.72
CA ILE A 65 -3.78 8.58 30.36
C ILE A 65 -4.70 7.36 30.35
N HIS A 66 -5.51 7.17 31.41
CA HIS A 66 -6.45 6.06 31.48
C HIS A 66 -7.52 6.11 30.39
N SER A 67 -8.06 7.30 30.09
CA SER A 67 -9.01 7.45 29.00
C SER A 67 -8.37 7.17 27.63
N SER A 68 -7.14 7.64 27.42
CA SER A 68 -6.41 7.44 26.17
C SER A 68 -6.03 5.97 25.97
N LEU A 69 -5.67 5.26 27.06
CA LEU A 69 -5.40 3.83 27.02
C LEU A 69 -6.64 3.04 26.56
N LYS A 70 -7.82 3.32 27.12
CA LYS A 70 -9.07 2.66 26.68
C LYS A 70 -9.36 2.86 25.19
N VAL A 71 -9.10 4.07 24.68
CA VAL A 71 -9.24 4.37 23.25
C VAL A 71 -8.20 3.59 22.44
N ALA A 72 -6.94 3.57 22.87
CA ALA A 72 -5.87 2.85 22.18
C ALA A 72 -6.10 1.33 22.16
N GLU A 73 -6.55 0.75 23.27
CA GLU A 73 -6.93 -0.67 23.38
C GLU A 73 -8.08 -1.00 22.43
N SER A 74 -9.16 -0.22 22.47
CA SER A 74 -10.30 -0.43 21.57
C SER A 74 -9.93 -0.32 20.09
N LEU A 75 -9.00 0.58 19.73
CA LEU A 75 -8.52 0.71 18.35
C LEU A 75 -7.62 -0.47 17.96
N ALA A 76 -6.73 -0.91 18.86
CA ALA A 76 -5.83 -2.02 18.61
C ALA A 76 -6.58 -3.35 18.48
N ASP A 77 -7.57 -3.58 19.34
CA ASP A 77 -8.39 -4.79 19.37
C ASP A 77 -9.35 -4.89 18.17
N ASP A 78 -9.66 -3.77 17.51
CA ASP A 78 -10.55 -3.74 16.34
C ASP A 78 -9.81 -3.88 15.00
N VAL A 79 -8.48 -3.81 14.96
CA VAL A 79 -7.72 -3.95 13.70
C VAL A 79 -7.45 -5.42 13.40
N ASP A 80 -7.97 -5.89 12.26
CA ASP A 80 -7.58 -7.17 11.66
C ASP A 80 -6.44 -6.95 10.66
N SER A 81 -5.29 -7.60 10.84
CA SER A 81 -4.14 -7.46 9.93
C SER A 81 -3.59 -8.79 9.45
N HIS A 82 -3.39 -8.90 8.14
CA HIS A 82 -2.80 -10.05 7.50
C HIS A 82 -1.62 -9.63 6.60
N ILE A 83 -0.42 -10.17 6.88
CA ILE A 83 0.79 -9.93 6.11
C ILE A 83 1.10 -11.17 5.28
N ILE A 84 1.24 -11.01 3.97
CA ILE A 84 1.43 -12.11 3.03
C ILE A 84 2.72 -11.90 2.24
N PRO A 85 3.80 -12.61 2.60
CA PRO A 85 4.92 -12.78 1.69
C PRO A 85 4.57 -13.82 0.62
N SER A 86 4.40 -13.35 -0.62
CA SER A 86 4.12 -14.21 -1.77
C SER A 86 5.38 -14.43 -2.59
N ASN A 87 5.98 -15.62 -2.44
CA ASN A 87 7.12 -16.09 -3.22
C ASN A 87 6.70 -16.89 -4.47
N ASP A 88 5.40 -16.92 -4.80
CA ASP A 88 4.89 -17.66 -5.96
C ASP A 88 5.47 -17.10 -7.27
N PHE A 89 5.54 -15.77 -7.36
CA PHE A 89 6.16 -15.02 -8.44
C PHE A 89 6.30 -13.55 -8.06
N GLY A 90 7.02 -12.77 -8.87
CA GLY A 90 7.11 -11.32 -8.74
C GLY A 90 7.09 -10.61 -10.09
N LYS A 91 7.70 -9.42 -10.15
CA LYS A 91 7.69 -8.59 -11.38
C LYS A 91 8.26 -9.30 -12.60
N GLY A 92 9.17 -10.27 -12.41
CA GLY A 92 9.81 -10.98 -13.51
C GLY A 92 8.80 -11.77 -14.34
N LEU A 93 7.87 -12.45 -13.68
CA LEU A 93 6.81 -13.19 -14.36
C LEU A 93 5.73 -12.26 -14.91
N ILE A 94 5.32 -11.23 -14.15
CA ILE A 94 4.33 -10.25 -14.59
C ILE A 94 4.79 -9.54 -15.88
N LYS A 95 6.08 -9.20 -16.00
CA LYS A 95 6.63 -8.59 -17.22
C LYS A 95 6.49 -9.51 -18.45
N LYS A 96 6.52 -10.84 -18.29
CA LYS A 96 6.28 -11.79 -19.41
C LYS A 96 4.84 -11.76 -19.89
N CYS A 97 3.89 -11.35 -19.04
CA CYS A 97 2.51 -11.06 -19.40
C CYS A 97 2.35 -9.75 -20.20
N ARG A 98 3.44 -8.97 -20.39
CA ARG A 98 3.45 -7.64 -21.04
C ARG A 98 2.53 -6.63 -20.33
N THR A 99 2.44 -6.74 -19.01
CA THR A 99 1.63 -5.87 -18.15
C THR A 99 2.55 -5.17 -17.14
N SER A 100 2.23 -3.93 -16.76
CA SER A 100 2.91 -3.28 -15.63
C SER A 100 2.69 -4.09 -14.35
N PRO A 101 3.72 -4.34 -13.53
CA PRO A 101 3.56 -5.01 -12.24
C PRO A 101 2.51 -4.32 -11.35
N ASP A 102 2.50 -2.99 -11.36
CA ASP A 102 1.56 -2.20 -10.56
C ASP A 102 0.11 -2.32 -11.08
N ALA A 103 -0.10 -2.17 -12.39
CA ALA A 103 -1.42 -2.37 -13.01
C ALA A 103 -1.94 -3.80 -12.81
N PHE A 104 -1.07 -4.80 -12.90
CA PHE A 104 -1.42 -6.20 -12.65
C PHE A 104 -1.95 -6.40 -11.24
N ILE A 105 -1.23 -5.89 -10.23
CA ILE A 105 -1.66 -5.98 -8.82
C ILE A 105 -2.98 -5.24 -8.63
N GLN A 106 -3.12 -4.02 -9.15
CA GLN A 106 -4.36 -3.24 -9.04
C GLN A 106 -5.56 -3.95 -9.68
N ILE A 107 -5.38 -4.59 -10.84
CA ILE A 107 -6.40 -5.43 -11.47
C ILE A 107 -6.74 -6.64 -10.59
N ALA A 108 -5.74 -7.32 -10.03
CA ALA A 108 -5.93 -8.46 -9.14
C ALA A 108 -6.70 -8.08 -7.87
N LEU A 109 -6.41 -6.91 -7.29
CA LEU A 109 -7.13 -6.35 -6.14
C LEU A 109 -8.62 -6.13 -6.48
N GLN A 110 -8.94 -5.60 -7.66
CA GLN A 110 -10.34 -5.44 -8.09
C GLN A 110 -11.05 -6.78 -8.30
N LEU A 111 -10.37 -7.77 -8.89
CA LEU A 111 -10.93 -9.12 -9.07
C LEU A 111 -11.18 -9.79 -7.72
N ALA A 112 -10.22 -9.72 -6.80
CA ALA A 112 -10.34 -10.24 -5.44
C ALA A 112 -11.49 -9.57 -4.69
N HIS A 113 -11.60 -8.24 -4.77
CA HIS A 113 -12.64 -7.50 -4.06
C HIS A 113 -14.03 -7.83 -4.60
N TYR A 114 -14.17 -7.92 -5.92
CA TYR A 114 -15.45 -8.30 -6.53
C TYR A 114 -15.87 -9.72 -6.17
N ARG A 115 -14.92 -10.67 -6.06
CA ARG A 115 -15.20 -12.03 -5.56
C ARG A 115 -15.61 -12.04 -4.09
N ASP A 116 -14.98 -11.20 -3.28
CA ASP A 116 -15.25 -11.10 -1.85
C ASP A 116 -16.62 -10.45 -1.53
N LYS A 117 -16.95 -9.37 -2.25
CA LYS A 117 -18.10 -8.49 -1.94
C LYS A 117 -19.26 -8.57 -2.93
N GLY A 118 -19.05 -9.17 -4.11
CA GLY A 118 -20.03 -9.20 -5.21
C GLY A 118 -20.32 -7.85 -5.87
N LYS A 119 -19.61 -6.78 -5.47
CA LYS A 119 -19.78 -5.42 -5.98
C LYS A 119 -18.43 -4.71 -6.15
N PHE A 120 -18.40 -3.76 -7.07
CA PHE A 120 -17.28 -2.81 -7.21
C PHE A 120 -17.38 -1.73 -6.13
N CYS A 121 -16.24 -1.15 -5.77
CA CYS A 121 -16.19 -0.05 -4.81
C CYS A 121 -15.22 1.03 -5.27
N LEU A 122 -15.36 2.22 -4.69
CA LEU A 122 -14.42 3.29 -4.94
C LEU A 122 -13.04 2.89 -4.37
N THR A 123 -12.04 2.87 -5.25
CA THR A 123 -10.68 2.43 -4.93
C THR A 123 -9.70 3.58 -5.02
N TYR A 124 -8.99 3.84 -3.92
CA TYR A 124 -7.93 4.81 -3.81
C TYR A 124 -6.59 4.13 -4.08
N GLU A 125 -5.77 4.74 -4.93
CA GLU A 125 -4.36 4.40 -5.08
C GLU A 125 -3.53 5.68 -5.02
N ALA A 126 -2.53 5.70 -4.13
CA ALA A 126 -1.65 6.85 -3.98
C ALA A 126 -0.69 6.97 -5.18
N SER A 127 -0.75 8.10 -5.90
CA SER A 127 0.23 8.45 -6.94
C SER A 127 1.02 9.68 -6.53
N MET A 128 2.34 9.62 -6.63
CA MET A 128 3.23 10.70 -6.21
C MET A 128 3.23 11.86 -7.21
N THR A 129 3.08 13.09 -6.74
CA THR A 129 3.16 14.30 -7.57
C THR A 129 4.49 15.05 -7.39
N ARG A 130 5.56 14.34 -7.02
CA ARG A 130 6.89 14.90 -6.73
C ARG A 130 7.60 15.59 -7.92
N LEU A 131 7.00 15.56 -9.11
CA LEU A 131 7.41 16.40 -10.24
C LEU A 131 7.10 17.89 -10.02
N PHE A 132 6.19 18.20 -9.10
CA PHE A 132 5.81 19.55 -8.73
C PHE A 132 6.45 19.93 -7.39
N ARG A 133 6.74 21.22 -7.22
CA ARG A 133 7.20 21.78 -5.95
C ARG A 133 6.19 21.46 -4.86
N GLU A 134 6.68 20.94 -3.72
CA GLU A 134 5.84 20.54 -2.57
C GLU A 134 4.78 19.47 -2.90
N GLY A 135 4.94 18.78 -4.05
CA GLY A 135 4.05 17.70 -4.46
C GLY A 135 4.09 16.54 -3.48
N ARG A 136 2.90 16.20 -2.95
CA ARG A 136 2.64 15.01 -2.13
C ARG A 136 2.05 13.91 -3.01
N THR A 137 0.73 13.76 -2.97
CA THR A 137 0.00 12.72 -3.68
C THR A 137 -1.20 13.25 -4.45
N GLU A 138 -1.54 12.57 -5.52
CA GLU A 138 -2.83 12.57 -6.20
C GLU A 138 -3.43 11.16 -6.13
N THR A 139 -4.72 11.01 -6.39
CA THR A 139 -5.42 9.73 -6.40
C THR A 139 -5.50 9.15 -7.81
N VAL A 140 -5.13 7.89 -7.95
CA VAL A 140 -5.55 7.05 -9.06
C VAL A 140 -6.82 6.31 -8.62
N ARG A 141 -7.92 6.52 -9.37
CA ARG A 141 -9.18 5.81 -9.15
C ARG A 141 -9.13 4.48 -9.90
N SER A 142 -8.57 3.45 -9.26
CA SER A 142 -8.19 2.20 -9.93
C SER A 142 -9.39 1.37 -10.37
N CYS A 143 -10.56 1.53 -9.75
CA CYS A 143 -11.80 0.89 -10.20
C CYS A 143 -12.38 1.59 -11.46
N THR A 144 -11.81 1.30 -12.63
CA THR A 144 -12.25 1.83 -13.93
C THR A 144 -13.27 0.93 -14.61
N MET A 145 -13.99 1.45 -15.62
CA MET A 145 -14.93 0.65 -16.40
C MET A 145 -14.26 -0.51 -17.13
N GLU A 146 -13.03 -0.31 -17.59
CA GLU A 146 -12.19 -1.29 -18.26
C GLU A 146 -11.79 -2.42 -17.29
N ILE A 147 -11.36 -2.08 -16.06
CA ILE A 147 -11.10 -3.09 -15.03
C ILE A 147 -12.39 -3.83 -14.65
N CYS A 148 -13.50 -3.12 -14.48
CA CYS A 148 -14.79 -3.75 -14.22
C CYS A 148 -15.23 -4.73 -15.33
N ALA A 149 -14.95 -4.40 -16.60
CA ALA A 149 -15.23 -5.27 -17.74
C ALA A 149 -14.38 -6.55 -17.69
N PHE A 150 -13.08 -6.41 -17.43
CA PHE A 150 -12.19 -7.56 -17.24
C PHE A 150 -12.61 -8.43 -16.04
N VAL A 151 -12.89 -7.82 -14.89
CA VAL A 151 -13.32 -8.57 -13.70
C VAL A 151 -14.60 -9.35 -13.98
N ARG A 152 -15.58 -8.74 -14.67
CA ARG A 152 -16.80 -9.47 -15.07
C ARG A 152 -16.53 -10.63 -16.02
N SER A 153 -15.57 -10.52 -16.95
CA SER A 153 -15.24 -11.63 -17.86
C SER A 153 -14.52 -12.79 -17.16
N MET A 154 -13.87 -12.54 -16.02
CA MET A 154 -13.30 -13.59 -15.16
C MET A 154 -14.37 -14.37 -14.36
N ILE A 155 -15.58 -13.80 -14.19
CA ILE A 155 -16.68 -14.45 -13.48
C ILE A 155 -17.66 -15.14 -14.45
N ARG A 156 -17.79 -14.60 -15.66
CA ARG A 156 -18.65 -15.15 -16.73
C ARG A 156 -17.93 -16.24 -17.52
N ASP A 157 -18.71 -17.02 -18.26
CA ASP A 157 -18.20 -17.99 -19.22
C ASP A 157 -17.74 -17.27 -20.51
N GLU A 158 -16.55 -16.69 -20.45
CA GLU A 158 -15.91 -15.96 -21.55
C GLU A 158 -14.63 -16.67 -21.97
N THR A 159 -14.26 -16.52 -23.25
CA THR A 159 -13.04 -17.15 -23.77
C THR A 159 -11.78 -16.52 -23.19
N THR A 160 -10.69 -17.29 -23.16
CA THR A 160 -9.37 -16.80 -22.73
C THR A 160 -8.90 -15.62 -23.59
N GLU A 161 -9.19 -15.64 -24.88
CA GLU A 161 -8.85 -14.56 -25.81
C GLU A 161 -9.53 -13.24 -25.45
N GLU A 162 -10.84 -13.27 -25.12
CA GLU A 162 -11.56 -12.05 -24.73
C GLU A 162 -11.08 -11.56 -23.35
N ARG A 163 -10.82 -12.47 -22.40
CA ARG A 163 -10.22 -12.11 -21.10
C ARG A 163 -8.88 -11.42 -21.25
N LEU A 164 -7.98 -11.94 -22.09
CA LEU A 164 -6.67 -11.32 -22.36
C LEU A 164 -6.80 -9.95 -23.04
N LYS A 165 -7.74 -9.80 -23.97
CA LYS A 165 -8.03 -8.51 -24.61
C LYS A 165 -8.52 -7.47 -23.61
N LEU A 166 -9.47 -7.84 -22.75
CA LEU A 166 -9.99 -6.96 -21.70
C LEU A 166 -8.93 -6.63 -20.63
N LEU A 167 -8.10 -7.61 -20.27
CA LEU A 167 -6.97 -7.41 -19.35
C LEU A 167 -6.00 -6.35 -19.87
N LYS A 168 -5.67 -6.41 -21.17
CA LYS A 168 -4.81 -5.41 -21.81
C LYS A 168 -5.43 -4.02 -21.76
N GLN A 169 -6.71 -3.88 -22.09
CA GLN A 169 -7.42 -2.59 -22.03
C GLN A 169 -7.46 -2.03 -20.61
N ALA A 170 -7.73 -2.89 -19.62
CA ALA A 170 -7.71 -2.54 -18.21
C ALA A 170 -6.33 -2.03 -17.76
N ALA A 171 -5.27 -2.74 -18.13
CA ALA A 171 -3.89 -2.37 -17.79
C ALA A 171 -3.46 -1.06 -18.46
N ASP A 172 -3.73 -0.90 -19.77
CA ASP A 172 -3.40 0.31 -20.52
C ASP A 172 -4.12 1.53 -19.94
N LYS A 173 -5.40 1.37 -19.57
CA LYS A 173 -6.19 2.41 -18.91
C LYS A 173 -5.60 2.79 -17.55
N HIS A 174 -5.28 1.82 -16.71
CA HIS A 174 -4.69 2.05 -15.39
C HIS A 174 -3.37 2.82 -15.51
N GLN A 175 -2.45 2.37 -16.38
CA GLN A 175 -1.19 3.06 -16.61
C GLN A 175 -1.38 4.51 -17.10
N ASN A 176 -2.36 4.73 -17.99
CA ASN A 176 -2.67 6.08 -18.43
C ASN A 176 -3.19 6.96 -17.29
N MET A 177 -4.09 6.44 -16.46
CA MET A 177 -4.61 7.15 -15.27
C MET A 177 -3.47 7.47 -14.28
N TYR A 178 -2.57 6.53 -14.03
CA TYR A 178 -1.40 6.76 -13.19
C TYR A 178 -0.51 7.87 -13.74
N ARG A 179 -0.24 7.88 -15.06
CA ARG A 179 0.52 8.96 -15.71
C ARG A 179 -0.18 10.31 -15.59
N LEU A 180 -1.50 10.36 -15.75
CA LEU A 180 -2.27 11.59 -15.58
C LEU A 180 -2.18 12.09 -14.14
N ALA A 181 -2.37 11.23 -13.14
CA ALA A 181 -2.27 11.59 -11.73
C ALA A 181 -0.88 12.14 -11.37
N MET A 182 0.19 11.42 -11.70
CA MET A 182 1.57 11.87 -11.38
C MET A 182 1.97 13.17 -12.07
N THR A 183 1.32 13.52 -13.19
CA THR A 183 1.53 14.77 -13.93
C THR A 183 0.50 15.86 -13.60
N GLY A 184 -0.21 15.73 -12.46
CA GLY A 184 -1.11 16.76 -11.96
C GLY A 184 -2.42 16.90 -12.74
N ARG A 185 -2.79 15.86 -13.49
CA ARG A 185 -4.04 15.78 -14.26
C ARG A 185 -5.06 14.81 -13.65
N GLY A 186 -4.85 14.44 -12.38
CA GLY A 186 -5.88 13.79 -11.58
C GLY A 186 -7.00 14.78 -11.22
N ILE A 187 -8.10 14.24 -10.68
CA ILE A 187 -9.28 15.04 -10.37
C ILE A 187 -9.50 15.22 -8.87
N ASP A 188 -9.00 14.31 -8.03
CA ASP A 188 -9.37 14.25 -6.62
C ASP A 188 -8.83 15.44 -5.82
N ARG A 189 -7.55 15.82 -5.99
CA ARG A 189 -7.04 17.04 -5.33
C ARG A 189 -7.69 18.32 -5.86
N HIS A 190 -8.10 18.34 -7.13
CA HIS A 190 -8.83 19.46 -7.70
C HIS A 190 -10.25 19.57 -7.09
N LEU A 191 -11.00 18.47 -7.02
CA LEU A 191 -12.31 18.44 -6.36
C LEU A 191 -12.22 18.82 -4.88
N PHE A 192 -11.16 18.36 -4.18
CA PHE A 192 -10.92 18.76 -2.80
C PHE A 192 -10.63 20.26 -2.67
N CYS A 193 -9.85 20.84 -3.57
CA CYS A 193 -9.63 22.29 -3.61
C CYS A 193 -10.96 23.06 -3.78
N LEU A 194 -11.81 22.65 -4.72
CA LEU A 194 -13.13 23.24 -4.92
C LEU A 194 -14.01 23.12 -3.67
N TYR A 195 -13.95 21.98 -2.98
CA TYR A 195 -14.63 21.80 -1.70
C TYR A 195 -14.14 22.78 -0.63
N VAL A 196 -12.83 22.90 -0.42
CA VAL A 196 -12.27 23.86 0.55
C VAL A 196 -12.67 25.29 0.22
N VAL A 197 -12.62 25.69 -1.05
CA VAL A 197 -13.05 27.02 -1.50
C VAL A 197 -14.54 27.23 -1.27
N SER A 198 -15.40 26.25 -1.57
CA SER A 198 -16.84 26.36 -1.31
C SER A 198 -17.15 26.57 0.18
N LYS A 199 -16.42 25.89 1.08
CA LYS A 199 -16.56 26.07 2.53
C LYS A 199 -16.11 27.45 2.99
N TYR A 200 -15.03 27.97 2.41
CA TYR A 200 -14.55 29.32 2.70
C TYR A 200 -15.56 30.39 2.25
N LEU A 201 -16.19 30.20 1.08
CA LEU A 201 -17.19 31.13 0.53
C LEU A 201 -18.60 30.96 1.13
N GLY A 202 -18.83 29.90 1.90
CA GLY A 202 -20.18 29.57 2.41
C GLY A 202 -21.14 29.07 1.33
N GLU A 203 -20.61 28.54 0.21
CA GLU A 203 -21.40 28.00 -0.89
C GLU A 203 -21.69 26.51 -0.65
N ASP A 204 -22.95 26.12 -0.83
CA ASP A 204 -23.32 24.70 -0.86
C ASP A 204 -23.35 24.19 -2.31
N SER A 205 -22.73 23.03 -2.53
CA SER A 205 -22.66 22.39 -3.83
C SER A 205 -23.13 20.95 -3.71
N ALA A 206 -24.33 20.69 -4.24
CA ALA A 206 -24.91 19.35 -4.27
C ALA A 206 -23.97 18.34 -4.96
N PHE A 207 -23.29 18.76 -6.03
CA PHE A 207 -22.30 17.96 -6.73
C PHE A 207 -21.12 17.58 -5.82
N LEU A 208 -20.49 18.56 -5.15
CA LEU A 208 -19.34 18.28 -4.28
C LEU A 208 -19.74 17.39 -3.09
N LYS A 209 -20.96 17.59 -2.56
CA LYS A 209 -21.51 16.75 -1.50
C LYS A 209 -21.69 15.30 -1.97
N GLU A 210 -22.20 15.09 -3.17
CA GLU A 210 -22.38 13.75 -3.75
C GLU A 210 -21.03 13.07 -3.99
N VAL A 211 -20.13 13.69 -4.76
CA VAL A 211 -18.89 13.04 -5.21
C VAL A 211 -17.87 12.77 -4.08
N LEU A 212 -17.96 13.52 -2.98
CA LEU A 212 -17.10 13.33 -1.80
C LEU A 212 -17.75 12.47 -0.70
N SER A 213 -19.02 12.07 -0.86
CA SER A 213 -19.71 11.24 0.13
C SER A 213 -19.39 9.75 0.02
N GLU A 214 -18.95 9.28 -1.15
CA GLU A 214 -18.66 7.86 -1.36
C GLU A 214 -17.33 7.48 -0.70
N PRO A 215 -17.32 6.52 0.25
CA PRO A 215 -16.11 6.15 0.98
C PRO A 215 -15.16 5.30 0.13
N TRP A 216 -13.86 5.45 0.38
CA TRP A 216 -12.80 4.66 -0.22
C TRP A 216 -12.70 3.28 0.45
N ARG A 217 -13.62 2.37 0.10
CA ARG A 217 -13.68 1.02 0.68
C ARG A 217 -12.50 0.13 0.33
N LEU A 218 -11.71 0.49 -0.68
CA LEU A 218 -10.42 -0.12 -0.93
C LEU A 218 -9.38 0.99 -1.06
N SER A 219 -8.48 1.09 -0.11
CA SER A 219 -7.37 2.04 -0.14
C SER A 219 -6.06 1.32 -0.33
N THR A 220 -5.28 1.73 -1.32
CA THR A 220 -4.09 1.03 -1.77
C THR A 220 -2.87 1.95 -1.83
N SER A 221 -1.70 1.40 -1.53
CA SER A 221 -0.43 2.10 -1.69
C SER A 221 0.67 1.13 -2.10
N GLN A 222 1.43 1.48 -3.12
CA GLN A 222 2.69 0.84 -3.41
C GLN A 222 3.82 1.59 -2.70
N THR A 223 4.60 0.90 -1.89
CA THR A 223 5.88 1.46 -1.40
C THR A 223 6.99 1.00 -2.35
N PRO A 224 7.54 1.90 -3.19
CA PRO A 224 8.60 1.53 -4.12
C PRO A 224 9.90 1.26 -3.35
N LEU A 225 10.57 0.17 -3.71
CA LEU A 225 11.94 -0.11 -3.28
C LEU A 225 12.90 0.41 -4.35
N GLN A 226 13.73 1.39 -3.99
CA GLN A 226 14.55 2.13 -4.94
C GLN A 226 16.05 1.92 -4.72
N GLN A 227 16.46 1.39 -3.57
CA GLN A 227 17.88 1.28 -3.19
C GLN A 227 18.37 -0.16 -3.12
N LEU A 228 17.76 -1.04 -3.92
CA LEU A 228 18.11 -2.47 -4.00
C LEU A 228 19.56 -2.74 -4.43
N GLU A 229 20.25 -1.77 -5.03
CA GLU A 229 21.67 -1.89 -5.39
C GLU A 229 22.63 -1.73 -4.20
N LEU A 230 22.15 -1.16 -3.07
CA LEU A 230 23.01 -0.91 -1.92
C LEU A 230 23.38 -2.17 -1.13
N PHE A 231 22.62 -3.26 -1.29
CA PHE A 231 22.88 -4.54 -0.65
C PHE A 231 22.23 -5.70 -1.43
N ASP A 232 22.91 -6.85 -1.47
CA ASP A 232 22.48 -8.01 -2.23
C ASP A 232 21.40 -8.79 -1.46
N LEU A 233 20.12 -8.55 -1.80
CA LEU A 233 18.97 -9.24 -1.20
C LEU A 233 18.96 -10.76 -1.40
N VAL A 234 19.69 -11.27 -2.40
CA VAL A 234 19.79 -12.72 -2.63
C VAL A 234 20.75 -13.34 -1.63
N LYS A 235 21.86 -12.66 -1.33
CA LYS A 235 22.82 -13.10 -0.33
C LYS A 235 22.39 -12.80 1.11
N HIS A 236 21.57 -11.77 1.28
CA HIS A 236 21.08 -11.31 2.58
C HIS A 236 19.54 -11.31 2.65
N PRO A 237 18.89 -12.48 2.54
CA PRO A 237 17.44 -12.58 2.61
C PRO A 237 16.87 -12.09 3.95
N GLU A 238 17.66 -12.08 5.02
CA GLU A 238 17.31 -11.56 6.34
C GLU A 238 17.00 -10.06 6.36
N TYR A 239 17.48 -9.30 5.37
CA TYR A 239 17.21 -7.86 5.24
C TYR A 239 16.03 -7.53 4.32
N VAL A 240 15.38 -8.56 3.76
CA VAL A 240 14.16 -8.37 2.97
C VAL A 240 13.02 -7.96 3.90
N SER A 241 12.68 -6.67 3.88
CA SER A 241 11.52 -6.14 4.60
C SER A 241 10.21 -6.66 3.99
N SER A 242 9.21 -6.93 4.83
CA SER A 242 7.83 -7.20 4.37
C SER A 242 7.13 -5.93 3.85
N GLY A 243 7.72 -4.76 4.07
CA GLY A 243 7.13 -3.46 3.75
C GLY A 243 6.45 -2.83 4.96
N GLY A 244 5.60 -1.83 4.69
CA GLY A 244 4.78 -1.16 5.71
C GLY A 244 3.31 -1.21 5.32
N GLY A 245 2.42 -1.19 6.31
CA GLY A 245 0.98 -1.19 6.13
C GLY A 245 0.32 0.03 6.77
N PHE A 246 -0.99 0.18 6.53
CA PHE A 246 -1.85 1.18 7.14
C PHE A 246 -3.24 0.55 7.37
N GLY A 247 -4.02 1.10 8.32
CA GLY A 247 -5.40 0.66 8.58
C GLY A 247 -6.38 1.06 7.46
N PRO A 248 -7.58 0.47 7.40
CA PRO A 248 -8.59 0.87 6.42
C PRO A 248 -9.07 2.31 6.67
N VAL A 249 -9.45 3.01 5.61
CA VAL A 249 -9.98 4.40 5.68
C VAL A 249 -11.50 4.47 5.78
N ALA A 250 -12.18 3.33 5.62
CA ALA A 250 -13.61 3.14 5.80
C ALA A 250 -13.82 1.95 6.75
N ASP A 251 -14.84 2.02 7.61
CA ASP A 251 -15.10 0.98 8.61
C ASP A 251 -15.44 -0.38 7.96
N ASP A 252 -16.08 -0.36 6.80
CA ASP A 252 -16.48 -1.52 6.00
C ASP A 252 -15.50 -1.83 4.84
N GLY A 253 -14.28 -1.28 4.90
CA GLY A 253 -13.29 -1.34 3.84
C GLY A 253 -11.97 -2.04 4.20
N TYR A 254 -11.06 -2.05 3.23
CA TYR A 254 -9.72 -2.62 3.35
C TYR A 254 -8.63 -1.56 3.12
N GLY A 255 -7.55 -1.65 3.89
CA GLY A 255 -6.27 -1.02 3.59
C GLY A 255 -5.30 -2.07 3.01
N VAL A 256 -4.72 -1.81 1.84
CA VAL A 256 -3.78 -2.74 1.20
C VAL A 256 -2.51 -2.00 0.78
N SER A 257 -1.41 -2.29 1.46
CA SER A 257 -0.08 -1.86 1.01
C SER A 257 0.65 -3.03 0.37
N TYR A 258 1.44 -2.76 -0.66
CA TYR A 258 2.28 -3.78 -1.28
C TYR A 258 3.65 -3.25 -1.68
N ILE A 259 4.62 -4.16 -1.64
CA ILE A 259 5.96 -3.95 -2.18
C ILE A 259 6.31 -5.07 -3.14
N ILE A 260 7.12 -4.74 -4.14
CA ILE A 260 7.60 -5.68 -5.14
C ILE A 260 9.11 -5.79 -4.97
N VAL A 261 9.58 -6.96 -4.51
CA VAL A 261 10.96 -7.21 -4.13
C VAL A 261 11.62 -8.11 -5.17
N GLY A 262 12.73 -7.65 -5.76
CA GLY A 262 13.46 -8.43 -6.75
C GLY A 262 12.56 -8.85 -7.93
N GLU A 263 12.77 -10.07 -8.44
CA GLU A 263 11.99 -10.63 -9.57
C GLU A 263 10.85 -11.57 -9.14
N ASN A 264 10.90 -12.09 -7.90
CA ASN A 264 10.13 -13.27 -7.50
C ASN A 264 9.27 -13.07 -6.23
N LEU A 265 9.30 -11.89 -5.60
CA LEU A 265 8.61 -11.67 -4.33
C LEU A 265 7.71 -10.44 -4.38
N ILE A 266 6.48 -10.61 -3.89
CA ILE A 266 5.54 -9.53 -3.63
C ILE A 266 5.05 -9.69 -2.20
N ASN A 267 5.18 -8.66 -1.38
CA ASN A 267 4.65 -8.66 -0.03
C ASN A 267 3.41 -7.77 0.03
N PHE A 268 2.38 -8.25 0.71
CA PHE A 268 1.14 -7.51 0.99
C PHE A 268 0.97 -7.29 2.49
N HIS A 269 0.55 -6.10 2.87
CA HIS A 269 -0.02 -5.79 4.18
C HIS A 269 -1.48 -5.45 3.98
N ILE A 270 -2.36 -6.29 4.50
CA ILE A 270 -3.81 -6.15 4.38
C ILE A 270 -4.35 -5.85 5.76
N SER A 271 -5.22 -4.85 5.84
CA SER A 271 -5.91 -4.47 7.07
C SER A 271 -7.40 -4.28 6.84
N SER A 272 -8.18 -4.58 7.86
CA SER A 272 -9.60 -4.30 7.95
C SER A 272 -9.99 -4.12 9.43
N LYS A 273 -11.29 -4.01 9.72
CA LYS A 273 -11.79 -3.94 11.09
C LYS A 273 -12.56 -5.19 11.47
N HIS A 274 -12.29 -5.75 12.65
CA HIS A 274 -13.04 -6.87 13.22
C HIS A 274 -14.52 -6.52 13.45
N SER A 275 -14.82 -5.26 13.75
CA SER A 275 -16.17 -4.74 13.93
C SER A 275 -17.03 -4.76 12.65
N SER A 276 -16.42 -4.84 11.47
CA SER A 276 -17.15 -4.94 10.21
C SER A 276 -17.43 -6.40 9.85
N PRO A 277 -18.70 -6.83 9.78
CA PRO A 277 -19.05 -8.21 9.43
C PRO A 277 -18.80 -8.53 7.95
N GLU A 278 -18.55 -7.50 7.14
CA GLU A 278 -18.33 -7.67 5.71
C GLU A 278 -16.85 -7.89 5.38
N THR A 279 -15.91 -7.60 6.30
CA THR A 279 -14.47 -7.59 6.02
C THR A 279 -13.72 -8.66 6.78
N ASP A 280 -12.70 -9.24 6.15
CA ASP A 280 -11.79 -10.22 6.76
C ASP A 280 -10.44 -10.16 6.00
N SER A 281 -9.38 -9.73 6.68
CA SER A 281 -8.07 -9.50 6.07
C SER A 281 -7.43 -10.80 5.54
N HIS A 282 -7.69 -11.94 6.20
CA HIS A 282 -7.17 -13.25 5.81
C HIS A 282 -7.91 -13.83 4.59
N ARG A 283 -9.24 -13.75 4.60
CA ARG A 283 -10.09 -14.14 3.47
C ARG A 283 -9.77 -13.29 2.24
N PHE A 284 -9.67 -11.98 2.42
CA PHE A 284 -9.33 -11.08 1.32
C PHE A 284 -7.92 -11.35 0.79
N GLY A 285 -6.96 -11.62 1.67
CA GLY A 285 -5.62 -12.08 1.30
C GLY A 285 -5.58 -13.35 0.44
N THR A 286 -6.39 -14.34 0.81
CA THR A 286 -6.57 -15.57 0.03
C THR A 286 -7.14 -15.26 -1.37
N ASN A 287 -8.14 -14.38 -1.43
CA ASN A 287 -8.74 -13.93 -2.69
C ASN A 287 -7.76 -13.17 -3.58
N ILE A 288 -6.87 -12.34 -3.00
CA ILE A 288 -5.81 -11.63 -3.74
C ILE A 288 -4.84 -12.62 -4.36
N ARG A 289 -4.35 -13.58 -3.59
CA ARG A 289 -3.45 -14.63 -4.09
C ARG A 289 -4.09 -15.43 -5.23
N GLN A 290 -5.34 -15.86 -5.05
CA GLN A 290 -6.06 -16.59 -6.09
C GLN A 290 -6.29 -15.74 -7.34
N ALA A 291 -6.69 -14.48 -7.18
CA ALA A 291 -6.88 -13.56 -8.31
C ALA A 291 -5.59 -13.36 -9.12
N MET A 292 -4.46 -13.19 -8.43
CA MET A 292 -3.14 -13.09 -9.07
C MET A 292 -2.79 -14.35 -9.87
N MET A 293 -3.01 -15.54 -9.31
CA MET A 293 -2.76 -16.81 -10.02
C MET A 293 -3.70 -17.00 -11.21
N ASP A 294 -4.99 -16.71 -11.06
CA ASP A 294 -5.96 -16.87 -12.15
C ASP A 294 -5.65 -15.95 -13.34
N ILE A 295 -5.20 -14.71 -13.07
CA ILE A 295 -4.79 -13.76 -14.12
C ILE A 295 -3.54 -14.30 -14.83
N LEU A 296 -2.59 -14.86 -14.08
CA LEU A 296 -1.37 -15.43 -14.62
C LEU A 296 -1.66 -16.65 -15.53
N ASP A 297 -2.59 -17.50 -15.12
CA ASP A 297 -2.98 -18.72 -15.85
C ASP A 297 -3.55 -18.42 -17.26
N LEU A 298 -4.15 -17.23 -17.47
CA LEU A 298 -4.61 -16.79 -18.80
C LEU A 298 -3.48 -16.79 -19.83
N PHE A 299 -2.23 -16.56 -19.41
CA PHE A 299 -1.09 -16.45 -20.31
C PHE A 299 -0.44 -17.79 -20.67
N GLN A 300 -0.77 -18.86 -19.93
CA GLN A 300 -0.27 -20.22 -20.13
C GLN A 300 1.26 -20.28 -20.31
N LEU A 301 1.99 -19.55 -19.47
CA LEU A 301 3.44 -19.35 -19.65
C LEU A 301 4.24 -20.66 -19.60
N ASP A 302 3.79 -21.65 -18.82
CA ASP A 302 4.44 -22.97 -18.75
C ASP A 302 4.24 -23.83 -20.00
N LYS A 303 3.17 -23.58 -20.78
CA LYS A 303 2.87 -24.35 -22.00
C LYS A 303 3.62 -23.86 -23.23
N LYS A 304 4.19 -22.65 -23.19
CA LYS A 304 4.96 -22.06 -24.31
C LYS A 304 6.44 -22.45 -24.32
N THR A 305 6.88 -23.23 -23.33
CA THR A 305 8.28 -23.67 -23.17
C THR A 305 8.49 -25.15 -23.55
N LYS A 306 7.54 -25.76 -24.26
CA LYS A 306 7.67 -27.10 -24.85
C LYS A 306 7.54 -27.04 -26.36
#